data_AF-A0A7V0JTX2-F1
#
_entry.id   AF-A0A7V0JTX2-F1
#
_cell.length_a   1.000
_cell.length_b   1.000
_cell.length_c   1.000
_cell.angle_alpha   90.00
_cell.angle_beta   90.00
_cell.angle_gamma   90.00
#
_symmetry.space_group_name_H-M   'P 1'
#
loop_
_entity.id
_entity.type
_entity.pdbx_description
1 polymer ?
#
loop_
_entity_poly.entity_id
_entity_poly.type
_entity_poly.pdbx_seq_one_letter_code
_entity_poly.pdbx_strand_id
1 'polypeptide(L)' 'MEKILHTPIAESDVRKLKAGDVIHVSGILFTARDEAHRVLLERGAPFPLEGLALFHCGPV' A
#
# COMPACT_ATOMS: atom_id res chain seq x y z
N MET A 1 -6.62 -18.21 -10.26
CA MET A 1 -7.34 -17.95 -8.98
C MET A 1 -7.10 -16.50 -8.64
N GLU A 2 -8.16 -15.77 -8.33
CA GLU A 2 -8.09 -14.36 -7.94
C GLU A 2 -7.42 -14.24 -6.56
N LYS A 3 -6.31 -13.50 -6.46
CA LYS A 3 -5.59 -13.30 -5.19
C LYS A 3 -6.04 -11.99 -4.57
N ILE A 4 -6.74 -12.06 -3.43
CA ILE A 4 -7.15 -10.87 -2.68
C ILE A 4 -6.17 -10.68 -1.51
N LEU A 5 -5.52 -9.53 -1.45
CA LEU A 5 -4.69 -9.10 -0.33
C LEU A 5 -5.52 -8.21 0.59
N HIS A 6 -5.53 -8.54 1.88
CA HIS A 6 -6.21 -7.73 2.89
C HIS A 6 -5.20 -6.87 3.64
N THR A 7 -5.46 -5.57 3.79
CA THR A 7 -4.61 -4.70 4.61
C THR A 7 -5.03 -4.77 6.10
N PRO A 8 -4.08 -4.80 7.05
CA PRO A 8 -2.62 -4.78 6.85
C PRO A 8 -2.08 -6.10 6.25
N ILE A 9 -1.31 -5.99 5.17
CA ILE A 9 -0.78 -7.12 4.41
C ILE A 9 0.44 -7.69 5.14
N ALA A 10 0.43 -9.01 5.38
CA ALA A 10 1.58 -9.68 5.94
C ALA A 10 2.72 -9.81 4.92
N GLU A 11 3.96 -9.66 5.37
CA GLU A 11 5.16 -9.83 4.52
C GLU A 11 5.18 -11.20 3.82
N SER A 12 4.73 -12.24 4.52
CA SER A 12 4.64 -13.60 3.97
C SER A 12 3.71 -13.71 2.76
N ASP A 13 2.68 -12.87 2.67
CA ASP A 13 1.75 -12.89 1.54
C ASP A 13 2.32 -12.13 0.34
N VAL A 14 3.01 -11.01 0.59
CA VAL A 14 3.75 -10.28 -0.46
C VAL A 14 4.83 -11.16 -1.07
N ARG A 15 5.56 -11.94 -0.27
CA ARG A 15 6.61 -12.86 -0.75
C ARG A 15 6.10 -14.00 -1.64
N LYS A 16 4.79 -14.30 -1.63
CA LYS A 16 4.18 -15.32 -2.52
C LYS A 16 3.83 -14.77 -3.90
N LEU A 17 3.88 -13.45 -4.09
CA LEU A 17 3.54 -12.80 -5.36
C LEU A 17 4.62 -13.05 -6.41
N LYS A 18 4.19 -13.17 -7.66
CA LYS A 18 5.03 -13.33 -8.84
C LYS A 18 4.67 -12.27 -9.88
N ALA A 19 5.65 -11.88 -10.69
CA ALA A 19 5.39 -11.01 -11.83
C ALA A 19 4.35 -11.64 -12.76
N GLY A 20 3.35 -10.85 -13.15
CA GLY A 20 2.21 -11.31 -13.96
C GLY A 20 1.01 -11.81 -13.14
N ASP A 21 1.11 -11.88 -11.81
CA ASP A 21 -0.06 -12.13 -10.97
C ASP A 21 -1.06 -10.97 -11.08
N VAL A 22 -2.34 -11.31 -11.28
CA VAL A 22 -3.45 -10.37 -11.08
C VAL A 22 -3.90 -10.47 -9.64
N ILE A 23 -3.90 -9.34 -8.94
CA ILE A 23 -4.28 -9.24 -7.53
C ILE A 23 -5.39 -8.21 -7.35
N HIS A 24 -6.15 -8.37 -6.27
CA HIS A 24 -7.03 -7.35 -5.73
C HIS A 24 -6.55 -6.98 -4.33
N VAL A 25 -6.78 -5.73 -3.93
CA VAL A 25 -6.48 -5.26 -2.57
C VAL A 25 -7.79 -4.83 -1.93
N SER A 26 -8.07 -5.33 -0.72
CA SER A 26 -9.29 -5.07 0.03
C SER A 26 -8.95 -4.60 1.44
N GLY A 27 -9.50 -3.47 1.85
CA GLY A 27 -9.24 -2.88 3.16
C GLY A 27 -8.86 -1.40 3.05
N ILE A 28 -8.10 -0.93 4.03
CA ILE A 28 -7.64 0.46 4.09
C ILE A 28 -6.37 0.61 3.25
N LEU A 29 -6.37 1.59 2.37
CA LEU A 29 -5.22 2.06 1.60
C LEU A 29 -5.19 3.58 1.68
N PHE A 30 -4.03 4.17 1.40
CA PHE A 30 -3.88 5.62 1.37
C PHE A 30 -3.22 6.08 0.08
N THR A 31 -3.54 7.30 -0.33
CA THR A 31 -2.91 7.92 -1.50
C THR A 31 -1.78 8.84 -1.07
N ALA A 32 -0.67 8.79 -1.79
CA ALA A 32 0.43 9.73 -1.61
C ALA A 32 1.15 9.95 -2.93
N ARG A 33 1.62 11.18 -3.15
CA ARG A 33 2.51 11.56 -4.26
C ARG A 33 3.65 12.42 -3.71
N ASP A 34 4.26 13.23 -4.56
CA ASP A 34 5.48 14.01 -4.32
C ASP A 34 5.50 14.73 -2.96
N GLU A 35 4.52 15.60 -2.71
CA GLU A 35 4.48 16.41 -1.49
C GLU A 35 4.23 15.55 -0.23
N ALA A 36 3.36 14.55 -0.33
CA ALA A 36 3.07 13.65 0.77
C ALA A 36 4.31 12.83 1.15
N HIS A 37 5.07 12.31 0.17
CA HIS A 37 6.34 11.63 0.43
C HIS A 37 7.35 12.53 1.15
N ARG A 38 7.48 13.79 0.74
CA ARG A 38 8.36 14.76 1.42
C ARG A 38 7.95 14.97 2.87
N VAL A 39 6.65 15.20 3.13
CA VAL A 39 6.15 15.40 4.50
C VAL A 39 6.36 14.17 5.37
N LEU A 40 6.15 12.96 4.85
CA LEU A 40 6.38 11.71 5.57
C LEU A 40 7.85 11.52 5.98
N LEU A 41 8.80 11.94 5.13
CA LEU A 41 10.23 11.89 5.45
C LEU A 41 10.64 12.95 6.48
N GLU A 42 10.11 14.16 6.38
CA GLU A 42 10.47 15.28 7.26
C GLU A 42 9.83 15.18 8.65
N ARG A 43 8.57 14.75 8.71
CA ARG A 43 7.74 14.82 9.94
C ARG A 43 7.32 13.46 10.47
N GLY A 44 7.59 12.39 9.72
CA GLY A 44 7.10 11.04 10.03
C GLY A 44 5.65 10.84 9.58
N ALA A 45 5.21 9.59 9.66
CA ALA A 45 3.84 9.22 9.33
C ALA A 45 2.88 9.54 10.49
N PRO A 46 1.73 10.19 10.22
CA PRO A 46 0.72 10.45 11.25
C PRO A 46 -0.10 9.20 11.64
N PHE A 47 0.14 8.07 10.96
CA PHE A 47 -0.49 6.77 11.22
C PHE A 47 0.49 5.63 10.89
N PRO A 48 0.27 4.41 11.40
CA PRO A 48 1.11 3.26 11.08
C PRO A 48 1.06 2.92 9.60
N LEU A 49 2.22 2.87 8.93
CA LEU A 49 2.32 2.52 7.51
C LEU A 49 2.48 1.02 7.26
N GLU A 50 2.93 0.27 8.28
CA GLU A 50 3.26 -1.15 8.18
C GLU A 50 2.06 -1.95 7.65
N GLY A 51 2.28 -2.73 6.59
CA GLY A 51 1.25 -3.53 5.95
C GLY A 51 0.18 -2.76 5.15
N LEU A 52 0.18 -1.41 5.14
CA LEU A 52 -0.75 -0.66 4.29
C LEU A 52 -0.26 -0.58 2.84
N ALA A 53 -1.21 -0.51 1.90
CA ALA A 53 -0.92 -0.21 0.51
C ALA A 53 -0.94 1.31 0.27
N LEU A 54 0.16 1.84 -0.28
CA LEU A 54 0.23 3.20 -0.81
C LEU A 54 -0.15 3.18 -2.28
N PHE A 55 -1.23 3.86 -2.64
CA PHE A 55 -1.61 4.06 -4.04
C PHE A 55 -1.11 5.42 -4.53
N HIS A 56 -0.14 5.42 -5.44
CA HIS A 56 0.42 6.65 -5.99
C HIS A 56 -0.60 7.33 -6.92
N CYS A 57 -1.47 8.17 -6.36
CA CYS A 57 -2.62 8.75 -7.03
C CYS A 57 -2.98 10.12 -6.44
N GLY A 58 -3.53 11.02 -7.26
CA GLY A 58 -4.24 12.22 -6.84
C GLY A 58 -5.70 12.10 -7.27
N PRO A 59 -6.62 11.67 -6.38
CA PRO A 59 -8.04 11.54 -6.75
C PRO A 59 -8.64 12.91 -7.11
N VAL A 60 -9.69 12.89 -7.95
CA VAL A 60 -10.49 14.07 -8.34
C VAL A 60 -11.58 14.32 -7.31
#